data_AF-A0A3N7H4K7-F1
#
_entry.id   AF-A0A3N7H4K7-F1
#
_cell.length_a   1.000
_cell.length_b   1.000
_cell.length_c   1.000
_cell.angle_alpha   90.00
_cell.angle_beta   90.00
_cell.angle_gamma   90.00
#
_symmetry.space_group_name_H-M   'P 1'
#
loop_
_entity.id
_entity.type
_entity.pdbx_description
1 polymer ?
#
loop_
_entity_poly.entity_id
_entity_poly.type
_entity_poly.pdbx_seq_one_letter_code
_entity_poly.pdbx_strand_id
1 'polypeptide(L)'
;MKRKHLHQSKHPYNAHPKLSEPLNVQAKMGLSKRQIDAFEALYGGSWQSVELIEIRDGAMTLHFADSHHRIEEKGPFSNIRVKSRKSTLSDCTCFLRPGIDVCVLSFSERAKSSEEGNSEPVWVDARINSIKRKPHESQCSCQFFVNLYVNQGPLGSERATLSKETEAVGIDQISILQKLDNDPCEADNNRHETQFYRWEFCEDCSLVQRSKLFLGKNFS
;
A
#
# COMPACT_ATOMS: atom_id res chain seq x y z
N MET A 1 63.67 -36.94 -40.19
CA MET A 1 63.98 -36.81 -38.75
C MET A 1 63.97 -35.34 -38.32
N LYS A 2 62.91 -34.88 -37.66
CA LYS A 2 62.88 -34.01 -36.46
C LYS A 2 61.46 -33.45 -36.30
N ARG A 3 61.01 -33.50 -35.04
CA ARG A 3 59.63 -33.39 -34.56
C ARG A 3 59.18 -31.94 -34.34
N LYS A 4 57.86 -31.82 -34.09
CA LYS A 4 57.11 -30.81 -33.32
C LYS A 4 56.65 -29.59 -34.15
N HIS A 5 55.44 -29.06 -34.04
CA HIS A 5 54.40 -29.18 -33.01
C HIS A 5 53.00 -29.20 -33.63
N LEU A 6 52.17 -30.08 -33.06
CA LEU A 6 50.73 -30.18 -33.21
C LEU A 6 50.06 -29.01 -32.45
N HIS A 7 49.19 -28.23 -33.09
CA HIS A 7 48.16 -27.47 -32.37
C HIS A 7 46.79 -27.87 -32.90
N GLN A 8 46.19 -28.84 -32.20
CA GLN A 8 44.78 -29.15 -32.28
C GLN A 8 44.00 -27.99 -31.65
N SER A 9 43.07 -27.44 -32.43
CA SER A 9 41.95 -26.64 -31.96
C SER A 9 41.11 -27.48 -30.99
N LYS A 10 41.11 -27.09 -29.72
CA LYS A 10 40.21 -27.62 -28.68
C LYS A 10 39.15 -26.56 -28.40
N HIS A 11 37.96 -26.72 -28.97
CA HIS A 11 36.74 -26.30 -28.29
C HIS A 11 36.50 -27.27 -27.14
N PRO A 12 36.25 -26.76 -25.92
CA PRO A 12 34.96 -27.12 -25.32
C PRO A 12 34.37 -26.04 -24.40
N TYR A 13 33.13 -26.29 -24.01
CA TYR A 13 32.35 -25.66 -22.94
C TYR A 13 31.52 -24.42 -23.31
N ASN A 14 30.33 -24.75 -23.85
CA ASN A 14 29.06 -24.13 -23.54
C ASN A 14 29.05 -23.46 -22.15
N ALA A 15 29.01 -22.13 -22.14
CA ALA A 15 28.54 -21.39 -20.98
C ALA A 15 27.01 -21.42 -21.01
N HIS A 16 26.41 -22.26 -20.16
CA HIS A 16 25.02 -22.04 -19.76
C HIS A 16 24.94 -20.66 -19.10
N PRO A 17 23.95 -19.81 -19.44
CA PRO A 17 23.69 -18.63 -18.63
C PRO A 17 23.34 -19.12 -17.24
N LYS A 18 24.11 -18.69 -16.23
CA LYS A 18 23.74 -18.87 -14.84
C LYS A 18 22.35 -18.26 -14.69
N LEU A 19 21.36 -19.12 -14.40
CA LEU A 19 20.08 -18.69 -13.83
C LEU A 19 20.42 -17.77 -12.67
N SER A 20 20.12 -16.49 -12.83
CA SER A 20 20.17 -15.52 -11.76
C SER A 20 19.37 -16.09 -10.60
N GLU A 21 20.01 -16.28 -9.45
CA GLU A 21 19.33 -16.62 -8.22
C GLU A 21 18.18 -15.62 -8.01
N PRO A 22 16.98 -16.08 -7.62
CA PRO A 22 15.89 -15.17 -7.33
C PRO A 22 16.36 -14.20 -6.24
N LEU A 23 16.30 -12.91 -6.55
CA LEU A 23 16.51 -11.81 -5.61
C LEU A 23 15.50 -12.00 -4.47
N ASN A 24 15.95 -12.66 -3.40
CA ASN A 24 15.17 -12.93 -2.22
C ASN A 24 15.13 -11.64 -1.39
N VAL A 25 14.35 -10.67 -1.86
CA VAL A 25 14.18 -9.40 -1.16
C VAL A 25 13.13 -9.62 -0.08
N GLN A 26 13.58 -9.97 1.12
CA GLN A 26 12.79 -9.69 2.31
C GLN A 26 12.88 -8.19 2.56
N ALA A 27 11.84 -7.45 2.18
CA ALA A 27 11.69 -6.07 2.60
C ALA A 27 11.33 -6.05 4.09
N LYS A 28 12.33 -6.20 4.96
CA LYS A 28 12.24 -5.78 6.35
C LYS A 28 12.70 -4.33 6.41
N MET A 29 11.75 -3.40 6.37
CA MET A 29 12.05 -2.03 6.76
C MET A 29 12.56 -2.08 8.19
N GLY A 30 13.81 -1.67 8.40
CA GLY A 30 14.43 -1.55 9.72
C GLY A 30 13.80 -0.41 10.52
N LEU A 31 12.53 -0.57 10.89
CA LEU A 31 11.84 0.27 11.85
C LEU A 31 12.22 -0.26 13.24
N SER A 32 12.90 0.57 14.03
CA SER A 32 13.34 0.21 15.38
C SER A 32 12.16 -0.28 16.23
N LYS A 33 12.13 -1.59 16.53
CA LYS A 33 11.45 -2.25 17.66
C LYS A 33 10.12 -1.61 18.12
N ARG A 34 9.22 -1.33 17.17
CA ARG A 34 7.76 -1.32 17.31
C ARG A 34 7.26 -1.87 15.99
N GLN A 35 6.54 -2.98 16.04
CA GLN A 35 5.88 -3.59 14.88
C GLN A 35 4.83 -2.58 14.40
N ILE A 36 5.25 -1.72 13.47
CA ILE A 36 4.38 -0.77 12.78
C ILE A 36 3.91 -1.53 11.55
N ASP A 37 2.61 -1.81 11.47
CA ASP A 37 1.99 -2.22 10.21
C ASP A 37 2.19 -1.05 9.22
N ALA A 38 3.25 -1.11 8.42
CA ALA A 38 3.63 0.00 7.54
C ALA A 38 2.71 0.08 6.31
N PHE A 39 2.02 -1.03 5.99
CA PHE A 39 1.21 -1.17 4.79
C PHE A 39 -0.19 -1.67 5.12
N GLU A 40 -1.11 -1.36 4.21
CA GLU A 40 -2.45 -1.93 4.15
C GLU A 40 -2.76 -2.39 2.73
N ALA A 41 -3.59 -3.41 2.60
CA ALA A 41 -4.03 -3.94 1.31
C ALA A 41 -5.54 -4.15 1.28
N LEU A 42 -6.14 -4.00 0.10
CA LEU A 42 -7.57 -4.21 -0.08
C LEU A 42 -7.87 -5.71 -0.18
N TYR A 43 -8.63 -6.23 0.77
CA TYR A 43 -9.11 -7.61 0.78
C TYR A 43 -10.54 -7.70 1.31
N GLY A 44 -11.38 -8.52 0.64
CA GLY A 44 -12.79 -8.66 1.02
C GLY A 44 -13.58 -7.34 0.97
N GLY A 45 -13.15 -6.37 0.15
CA GLY A 45 -13.76 -5.04 0.08
C GLY A 45 -13.35 -4.08 1.20
N SER A 46 -12.42 -4.47 2.08
CA SER A 46 -11.92 -3.64 3.19
C SER A 46 -10.40 -3.46 3.08
N TRP A 47 -9.91 -2.26 3.41
CA TRP A 47 -8.49 -2.02 3.61
C TRP A 47 -8.05 -2.62 4.95
N GLN A 48 -7.10 -3.55 4.90
CA GLN A 48 -6.65 -4.32 6.06
C GLN A 48 -5.14 -4.18 6.26
N SER A 49 -4.70 -4.17 7.51
CA SER A 49 -3.29 -4.07 7.89
C SER A 49 -2.49 -5.27 7.38
N VAL A 50 -1.33 -5.01 6.78
CA VAL A 50 -0.39 -6.05 6.33
C VAL A 50 0.81 -6.07 7.28
N GLU A 51 1.09 -7.23 7.87
CA GLU A 51 2.24 -7.42 8.77
C GLU A 51 3.50 -7.87 8.03
N LEU A 52 3.34 -8.59 6.92
CA LEU A 52 4.45 -9.14 6.15
C LEU A 52 4.10 -9.18 4.66
N ILE A 53 5.05 -8.71 3.86
CA ILE A 53 5.08 -8.84 2.40
C ILE A 53 6.26 -9.75 2.07
N GLU A 54 6.01 -10.87 1.41
CA GLU A 54 7.05 -11.74 0.87
C GLU A 54 7.02 -11.69 -0.65
N ILE A 55 8.20 -11.58 -1.28
CA ILE A 55 8.35 -11.70 -2.73
C ILE A 55 9.29 -12.87 -2.99
N ARG A 56 8.81 -13.91 -3.66
CA ARG A 56 9.58 -15.11 -3.99
C ARG A 56 9.23 -15.59 -5.39
N ASP A 57 10.24 -15.83 -6.23
CA ASP A 57 10.06 -16.37 -7.58
C ASP A 57 9.02 -15.59 -8.43
N GLY A 58 8.93 -14.27 -8.24
CA GLY A 58 7.97 -13.40 -8.92
C GLY A 58 6.52 -13.48 -8.39
N ALA A 59 6.26 -14.29 -7.37
CA ALA A 59 5.03 -14.28 -6.60
C ALA A 59 5.15 -13.33 -5.41
N MET A 60 4.08 -12.59 -5.14
CA MET A 60 3.94 -11.73 -3.97
C MET A 60 2.93 -12.34 -3.01
N THR A 61 3.32 -12.49 -1.75
CA THR A 61 2.49 -13.04 -0.68
C THR A 61 2.28 -11.99 0.39
N LEU A 62 1.01 -11.71 0.71
CA LEU A 62 0.60 -10.78 1.75
C LEU A 62 0.08 -11.55 2.95
N HIS A 63 0.57 -11.20 4.14
CA HIS A 63 0.08 -11.71 5.42
C HIS A 63 -0.62 -10.57 6.16
N PHE A 64 -1.90 -10.75 6.47
CA PHE A 64 -2.73 -9.75 7.12
C PHE A 64 -2.69 -9.90 8.64
N ALA A 65 -2.56 -8.77 9.35
CA ALA A 65 -2.39 -8.77 10.81
C ALA A 65 -3.63 -9.26 11.57
N ASP A 66 -4.82 -8.84 11.13
CA ASP A 66 -6.06 -9.01 11.92
C ASP A 66 -6.81 -10.31 11.63
N SER A 67 -6.63 -10.88 10.43
CA SER A 67 -7.46 -11.99 9.94
C SER A 67 -6.70 -13.31 9.78
N HIS A 68 -5.39 -13.32 10.04
CA HIS A 68 -4.47 -14.46 9.76
C HIS A 68 -4.61 -15.02 8.34
N HIS A 69 -5.18 -14.24 7.43
CA HIS A 69 -5.35 -14.61 6.04
C HIS A 69 -4.06 -14.34 5.29
N ARG A 70 -3.79 -15.22 4.34
CA ARG A 70 -2.65 -15.14 3.44
C ARG A 70 -3.14 -15.16 2.01
N ILE A 71 -2.73 -14.16 1.24
CA ILE A 71 -3.01 -14.10 -0.19
C ILE A 71 -1.70 -14.23 -0.93
N GLU A 72 -1.69 -15.04 -1.98
CA GLU A 72 -0.57 -15.20 -2.88
C GLU A 72 -1.03 -14.83 -4.29
N GLU A 73 -0.38 -13.83 -4.88
CA GLU A 73 -0.61 -13.43 -6.26
C GLU A 73 0.64 -13.63 -7.10
N LYS A 74 0.44 -14.09 -8.34
CA LYS A 74 1.51 -14.08 -9.35
C LYS A 74 1.62 -12.68 -9.93
N GLY A 75 2.79 -12.05 -9.78
CA GLY A 75 3.02 -10.66 -10.19
C GLY A 75 2.69 -9.64 -9.10
N PRO A 76 2.78 -8.33 -9.43
CA PRO A 76 2.65 -7.26 -8.44
C PRO A 76 1.19 -7.09 -7.96
N PHE A 77 1.01 -7.11 -6.64
CA PHE A 77 -0.28 -6.80 -6.02
C PHE A 77 -0.58 -5.31 -6.17
N SER A 78 -1.62 -4.96 -6.92
CA SER A 78 -1.92 -3.57 -7.29
C SER A 78 -2.75 -2.79 -6.26
N ASN A 79 -3.28 -3.48 -5.25
CA ASN A 79 -4.10 -2.90 -4.17
C ASN A 79 -3.38 -2.87 -2.83
N ILE A 80 -2.12 -2.44 -2.84
CA ILE A 80 -1.33 -2.23 -1.62
C ILE A 80 -0.90 -0.77 -1.53
N ARG A 81 -0.89 -0.23 -0.31
CA ARG A 81 -0.43 1.14 -0.04
C ARG A 81 0.19 1.26 1.35
N VAL A 82 0.83 2.38 1.60
CA VAL A 82 1.21 2.78 2.97
C VAL A 82 -0.05 2.86 3.83
N LYS A 83 -0.01 2.30 5.03
CA LYS A 83 -1.14 2.29 5.95
C LYS A 83 -1.64 3.70 6.22
N SER A 84 -2.95 3.90 6.11
CA SER A 84 -3.57 5.19 6.39
C SER A 84 -3.42 5.51 7.87
N ARG A 85 -3.02 6.74 8.21
CA ARG A 85 -2.91 7.15 9.62
C ARG A 85 -4.26 7.60 10.14
N LYS A 86 -4.55 7.35 11.42
CA LYS A 86 -5.76 7.91 12.05
C LYS A 86 -5.72 9.43 12.00
N SER A 87 -6.86 10.04 11.72
CA SER A 87 -6.98 11.49 11.80
C SER A 87 -6.97 11.96 13.27
N THR A 88 -6.56 13.21 13.43
CA THR A 88 -6.34 13.89 14.71
C THR A 88 -7.14 15.19 14.76
N LEU A 89 -7.24 15.81 15.93
CA LEU A 89 -7.93 17.11 16.08
C LEU A 89 -7.36 18.18 15.16
N SER A 90 -6.04 18.23 14.97
CA SER A 90 -5.40 19.18 14.04
C SER A 90 -5.79 18.94 12.59
N ASP A 91 -6.06 17.69 12.21
CA ASP A 91 -6.47 17.39 10.83
C ASP A 91 -7.84 18.01 10.52
N CYS A 92 -8.74 18.06 11.50
CA CYS A 92 -10.04 18.73 11.35
C CYS A 92 -9.85 20.15 10.78
N THR A 93 -8.96 20.93 11.38
CA THR A 93 -8.78 22.35 11.06
C THR A 93 -7.77 22.57 9.92
N CYS A 94 -6.71 21.77 9.83
CA CYS A 94 -5.59 22.03 8.93
C CYS A 94 -5.62 21.22 7.62
N PHE A 95 -6.17 20.01 7.62
CA PHE A 95 -6.05 19.10 6.47
C PHE A 95 -7.40 18.74 5.83
N LEU A 96 -8.39 18.32 6.64
CA LEU A 96 -9.68 17.85 6.17
C LEU A 96 -10.47 18.99 5.50
N ARG A 97 -10.79 18.81 4.21
CA ARG A 97 -11.46 19.78 3.34
C ARG A 97 -12.37 19.05 2.33
N PRO A 98 -13.44 19.70 1.84
CA PRO A 98 -14.15 19.22 0.67
C PRO A 98 -13.20 18.94 -0.51
N GLY A 99 -13.44 17.84 -1.23
CA GLY A 99 -12.70 17.44 -2.42
C GLY A 99 -11.51 16.51 -2.18
N ILE A 100 -11.06 16.32 -0.93
CA ILE A 100 -9.96 15.37 -0.65
C ILE A 100 -10.50 13.95 -0.47
N ASP A 101 -9.65 12.98 -0.81
CA ASP A 101 -9.92 11.58 -0.54
C ASP A 101 -9.41 11.16 0.84
N VAL A 102 -10.12 10.24 1.48
CA VAL A 102 -9.85 9.68 2.81
C VAL A 102 -10.23 8.19 2.85
N CYS A 103 -9.70 7.46 3.83
CA CYS A 103 -10.19 6.13 4.17
C CYS A 103 -11.16 6.25 5.35
N VAL A 104 -12.35 5.67 5.25
CA VAL A 104 -13.40 5.79 6.27
C VAL A 104 -13.88 4.43 6.75
N LEU A 105 -14.24 4.35 8.02
CA LEU A 105 -14.89 3.19 8.61
C LEU A 105 -16.40 3.26 8.33
N SER A 106 -16.87 2.46 7.37
CA SER A 106 -18.26 2.48 6.89
C SER A 106 -19.02 1.20 7.28
N PHE A 107 -20.32 1.37 7.57
CA PHE A 107 -21.27 0.29 7.83
C PHE A 107 -22.07 -0.11 6.57
N SER A 108 -21.64 0.37 5.38
CA SER A 108 -22.38 0.20 4.14
C SER A 108 -22.69 -1.27 3.83
N GLU A 109 -23.93 -1.52 3.38
CA GLU A 109 -24.45 -2.83 3.01
C GLU A 109 -23.68 -3.54 1.87
N ARG A 110 -22.72 -2.86 1.24
CA ARG A 110 -21.88 -3.42 0.18
C ARG A 110 -20.89 -4.48 0.68
N ALA A 111 -20.68 -4.59 1.99
CA ALA A 111 -19.92 -5.67 2.63
C ALA A 111 -20.74 -6.95 2.86
N LYS A 112 -21.98 -7.03 2.36
CA LYS A 112 -22.87 -8.19 2.55
C LYS A 112 -22.54 -9.30 1.54
N SER A 113 -21.81 -10.30 1.99
CA SER A 113 -21.89 -11.66 1.44
C SER A 113 -22.46 -12.69 2.43
N SER A 114 -22.85 -12.27 3.64
CA SER A 114 -23.41 -13.17 4.65
C SER A 114 -24.76 -12.67 5.14
N GLU A 115 -25.75 -13.55 5.08
CA GLU A 115 -27.12 -13.37 5.57
C GLU A 115 -27.17 -13.39 7.09
N GLU A 116 -26.68 -12.35 7.76
CA GLU A 116 -26.96 -12.13 9.18
C GLU A 116 -26.76 -10.65 9.52
N GLY A 117 -27.79 -10.04 10.11
CA GLY A 117 -28.01 -8.59 10.22
C GLY A 117 -27.08 -7.80 11.15
N ASN A 118 -25.80 -8.11 11.21
CA ASN A 118 -24.77 -7.30 11.86
C ASN A 118 -23.50 -7.30 10.99
N SER A 119 -23.48 -6.49 9.94
CA SER A 119 -22.28 -6.32 9.11
C SER A 119 -21.22 -5.57 9.92
N GLU A 120 -20.06 -6.17 10.10
CA GLU A 120 -18.91 -5.48 10.70
C GLU A 120 -18.49 -4.30 9.81
N PRO A 121 -18.10 -3.16 10.40
CA PRO A 121 -17.70 -2.01 9.63
C PRO A 121 -16.39 -2.27 8.88
N VAL A 122 -16.31 -1.78 7.65
CA VAL A 122 -15.15 -1.98 6.76
C VAL A 122 -14.47 -0.65 6.46
N TRP A 123 -13.15 -0.71 6.27
CA TRP A 123 -12.36 0.46 5.86
C TRP A 123 -12.40 0.60 4.35
N VAL A 124 -12.94 1.72 3.88
CA VAL A 124 -13.15 1.98 2.45
C VAL A 124 -12.73 3.40 2.09
N ASP A 125 -12.24 3.58 0.87
CA ASP A 125 -11.92 4.88 0.32
C ASP A 125 -13.19 5.68 0.01
N ALA A 126 -13.15 6.95 0.33
CA ALA A 126 -14.22 7.91 0.12
C ALA A 126 -13.66 9.29 -0.23
N ARG A 127 -14.53 10.18 -0.72
CA ARG A 127 -14.23 11.60 -0.91
C ARG A 127 -15.09 12.45 0.00
N ILE A 128 -14.49 13.44 0.66
CA ILE A 128 -15.22 14.43 1.45
C ILE A 128 -15.97 15.35 0.49
N ASN A 129 -17.30 15.36 0.56
CA ASN A 129 -18.14 16.25 -0.22
C ASN A 129 -18.37 17.58 0.51
N SER A 130 -18.70 17.52 1.80
CA SER A 130 -18.90 18.71 2.62
C SER A 130 -18.58 18.46 4.09
N ILE A 131 -18.44 19.54 4.87
CA ILE A 131 -18.11 19.46 6.29
C ILE A 131 -19.00 20.42 7.07
N LYS A 132 -19.72 19.92 8.07
CA LYS A 132 -20.43 20.75 9.05
C LYS A 132 -19.55 20.91 10.28
N ARG A 133 -18.89 22.07 10.35
CA ARG A 133 -17.99 22.40 11.45
C ARG A 133 -18.76 22.87 12.68
N LYS A 134 -18.22 22.53 13.85
CA LYS A 134 -18.65 23.06 15.15
C LYS A 134 -17.44 23.62 15.88
N PRO A 135 -17.57 24.64 16.75
CA PRO A 135 -16.49 25.05 17.64
C PRO A 135 -16.02 23.87 18.50
N HIS A 136 -14.72 23.67 18.62
CA HIS A 136 -14.12 22.65 19.48
C HIS A 136 -12.69 22.99 19.87
N GLU A 137 -12.29 22.59 21.08
CA GLU A 137 -10.92 22.71 21.58
C GLU A 137 -10.30 21.33 21.81
N SER A 138 -10.88 20.52 22.70
CA SER A 138 -10.32 19.22 23.11
C SER A 138 -10.95 18.01 22.41
N GLN A 139 -12.13 18.15 21.79
CA GLN A 139 -12.84 17.06 21.12
C GLN A 139 -13.58 17.56 19.88
N CYS A 140 -13.39 16.90 18.74
CA CYS A 140 -14.06 17.29 17.50
C CYS A 140 -15.43 16.64 17.39
N SER A 141 -16.47 17.47 17.25
CA SER A 141 -17.86 17.06 16.98
C SER A 141 -18.35 17.49 15.60
N CYS A 142 -17.41 17.84 14.71
CA CYS A 142 -17.71 18.14 13.31
C CYS A 142 -18.23 16.89 12.60
N GLN A 143 -19.12 17.09 11.63
CA GLN A 143 -19.61 16.02 10.76
C GLN A 143 -19.00 16.18 9.37
N PHE A 144 -18.48 15.08 8.84
CA PHE A 144 -17.93 15.00 7.50
C PHE A 144 -18.88 14.19 6.64
N PHE A 145 -19.33 14.78 5.53
CA PHE A 145 -20.23 14.13 4.59
C PHE A 145 -19.41 13.60 3.43
N VAL A 146 -19.38 12.29 3.28
CA VAL A 146 -18.51 11.59 2.33
C VAL A 146 -19.30 10.79 1.31
N ASN A 147 -18.78 10.67 0.10
CA ASN A 147 -19.27 9.71 -0.89
C ASN A 147 -18.24 8.59 -1.02
N LEU A 148 -18.67 7.34 -0.91
CA LEU A 148 -17.78 6.19 -1.04
C LEU A 148 -17.39 5.98 -2.51
N TYR A 149 -16.16 5.55 -2.75
CA TYR A 149 -15.78 5.06 -4.08
C TYR A 149 -16.50 3.75 -4.38
N VAL A 150 -17.08 3.66 -5.59
CA VAL A 150 -17.75 2.43 -6.05
C VAL A 150 -16.73 1.32 -6.23
N ASN A 151 -15.56 1.67 -6.77
CA ASN A 151 -14.45 0.78 -7.01
C ASN A 151 -13.32 1.09 -6.02
N GLN A 152 -13.18 0.24 -5.00
CA GLN A 152 -12.13 0.33 -3.97
C GLN A 152 -10.76 -0.16 -4.51
N GLY A 153 -10.80 -1.01 -5.54
CA GLY A 153 -9.66 -1.63 -6.22
C GLY A 153 -8.79 -0.68 -7.04
N PRO A 154 -7.87 -1.18 -7.89
CA PRO A 154 -6.84 -0.36 -8.50
C PRO A 154 -7.55 0.60 -9.44
N LEU A 155 -7.44 1.88 -9.14
CA LEU A 155 -7.93 2.92 -10.02
C LEU A 155 -6.91 2.97 -11.15
N GLY A 156 -7.09 2.12 -12.16
CA GLY A 156 -6.54 2.36 -13.49
C GLY A 156 -6.97 3.76 -13.96
N SER A 157 -6.44 4.23 -15.08
CA SER A 157 -6.64 5.57 -15.65
C SER A 157 -8.11 6.10 -15.75
N GLU A 158 -9.11 5.32 -15.38
CA GLU A 158 -10.51 5.70 -15.25
C GLU A 158 -10.75 6.55 -14.00
N ARG A 159 -11.48 7.66 -14.17
CA ARG A 159 -11.93 8.48 -13.04
C ARG A 159 -12.75 7.61 -12.11
N ALA A 160 -12.27 7.45 -10.88
CA ALA A 160 -12.92 6.68 -9.86
C ALA A 160 -14.37 7.17 -9.65
N THR A 161 -15.34 6.27 -9.83
CA THR A 161 -16.76 6.59 -9.69
C THR A 161 -17.11 6.67 -8.21
N LEU A 162 -17.70 7.79 -7.79
CA LEU A 162 -18.26 7.96 -6.45
C LEU A 162 -19.72 7.50 -6.41
N SER A 163 -20.14 6.93 -5.29
CA SER A 163 -21.55 6.68 -5.01
C SER A 163 -22.32 8.00 -4.96
N LYS A 164 -23.60 7.97 -5.35
CA LYS A 164 -24.52 9.10 -5.16
C LYS A 164 -24.93 9.24 -3.69
N GLU A 165 -24.86 8.16 -2.93
CA GLU A 165 -25.19 8.14 -1.51
C GLU A 165 -24.11 8.85 -0.70
N THR A 166 -24.55 9.65 0.26
CA THR A 166 -23.68 10.44 1.14
C THR A 166 -23.80 9.91 2.56
N GLU A 167 -22.67 9.56 3.15
CA GLU A 167 -22.58 9.09 4.54
C GLU A 167 -22.05 10.22 5.44
N ALA A 168 -22.60 10.33 6.65
CA ALA A 168 -22.11 11.25 7.66
C ALA A 168 -21.21 10.48 8.64
N VAL A 169 -19.96 10.91 8.78
CA VAL A 169 -18.97 10.28 9.65
C VAL A 169 -18.35 11.28 10.63
N GLY A 170 -17.93 10.76 11.79
CA GLY A 170 -17.09 11.47 12.76
C GLY A 170 -15.62 11.47 12.35
N ILE A 171 -14.80 12.30 13.01
CA ILE A 171 -13.35 12.34 12.75
C ILE A 171 -12.65 11.03 13.11
N ASP A 172 -13.11 10.37 14.16
CA ASP A 172 -12.61 9.09 14.65
C ASP A 172 -12.81 7.94 13.66
N GLN A 173 -13.74 8.10 12.72
CA GLN A 173 -13.99 7.17 11.62
C GLN A 173 -13.17 7.50 10.35
N ILE A 174 -12.31 8.52 10.39
CA ILE A 174 -11.50 8.97 9.25
C ILE A 174 -10.03 8.64 9.48
N SER A 175 -9.43 7.99 8.49
CA SER A 175 -8.00 7.82 8.32
C SER A 175 -7.51 8.58 7.10
N ILE A 176 -6.35 9.23 7.23
CA ILE A 176 -5.71 10.02 6.19
C ILE A 176 -4.78 9.12 5.40
N LEU A 177 -4.98 9.14 4.09
CA LEU A 177 -4.15 8.39 3.15
C LEU A 177 -2.70 8.84 3.28
N GLN A 178 -1.78 7.90 3.18
CA GLN A 178 -0.34 8.18 3.21
C GLN A 178 0.26 7.86 1.85
N LYS A 179 1.33 8.57 1.50
CA LYS A 179 2.19 8.24 0.37
C LYS A 179 3.64 8.23 0.84
N LEU A 180 4.43 7.38 0.20
CA LEU A 180 5.87 7.44 0.31
C LEU A 180 6.38 8.75 -0.27
N ASP A 181 7.41 9.33 0.35
CA ASP A 181 8.15 10.42 -0.27
C ASP A 181 8.80 9.94 -1.59
N ASN A 182 8.94 10.85 -2.54
CA ASN A 182 9.49 10.55 -3.86
C ASN A 182 11.01 10.32 -3.82
N ASP A 183 11.68 10.83 -2.78
CA ASP A 183 13.14 10.77 -2.67
C ASP A 183 13.56 9.58 -1.78
N PRO A 184 14.14 8.50 -2.36
CA PRO A 184 14.81 7.48 -1.56
C PRO A 184 15.92 8.11 -0.72
N CYS A 185 16.10 7.66 0.53
CA CYS A 185 17.29 8.04 1.31
C CYS A 185 18.54 7.70 0.49
N GLU A 186 19.42 8.69 0.28
CA GLU A 186 20.74 8.48 -0.30
C GLU A 186 21.49 7.48 0.56
N ALA A 187 21.76 6.30 0.00
CA ALA A 187 22.48 5.26 0.71
C ALA A 187 23.87 5.80 1.07
N ASP A 188 24.20 5.81 2.36
CA ASP A 188 25.49 6.27 2.84
C ASP A 188 26.62 5.44 2.19
N ASN A 189 27.35 6.03 1.24
CA ASN A 189 28.28 5.37 0.30
C ASN A 189 29.46 4.62 0.97
N ASN A 190 29.54 4.66 2.30
CA ASN A 190 30.68 4.21 3.09
C ASN A 190 30.45 2.93 3.88
N ARG A 191 29.30 2.24 3.74
CA ARG A 191 29.04 0.95 4.40
C ARG A 191 28.88 -0.19 3.39
N HIS A 192 29.78 -1.17 3.51
CA HIS A 192 29.78 -2.44 2.80
C HIS A 192 28.77 -3.41 3.44
N GLU A 193 27.51 -2.99 3.59
CA GLU A 193 26.41 -3.86 4.01
C GLU A 193 25.21 -3.58 3.10
N THR A 194 24.52 -4.65 2.72
CA THR A 194 23.40 -4.72 1.75
C THR A 194 22.56 -3.44 1.70
N GLN A 195 22.61 -2.73 0.56
CA GLN A 195 21.86 -1.51 0.30
C GLN A 195 20.35 -1.77 0.37
N PHE A 196 19.73 -1.47 1.51
CA PHE A 196 18.28 -1.38 1.62
C PHE A 196 17.85 0.05 1.34
N TYR A 197 17.12 0.24 0.25
CA TYR A 197 16.30 1.42 -0.02
C TYR A 197 15.43 1.72 1.21
N ARG A 198 15.72 2.82 1.91
CA ARG A 198 15.06 3.18 3.17
C ARG A 198 14.30 4.48 2.99
N TRP A 199 12.99 4.42 3.18
CA TRP A 199 12.12 5.59 3.13
C TRP A 199 12.07 6.14 4.54
N GLU A 200 12.47 7.39 4.71
CA GLU A 200 12.58 8.00 6.04
C GLU A 200 11.23 8.52 6.55
N PHE A 201 10.35 8.95 5.63
CA PHE A 201 9.08 9.58 5.98
C PHE A 201 7.94 9.16 5.04
N CYS A 202 6.71 9.26 5.56
CA CYS A 202 5.47 9.19 4.81
C CYS A 202 4.77 10.54 4.91
N GLU A 203 4.12 10.96 3.84
CA GLU A 203 3.39 12.23 3.78
C GLU A 203 1.89 12.00 3.64
N ASP A 204 1.12 12.98 4.12
CA ASP A 204 -0.33 13.01 3.91
C ASP A 204 -0.68 13.12 2.42
N CYS A 205 -1.64 12.33 2.01
CA CYS A 205 -2.08 12.21 0.64
C CYS A 205 -3.56 12.59 0.52
N SER A 206 -3.88 13.49 -0.39
CA SER A 206 -5.25 13.94 -0.65
C SER A 206 -5.96 13.18 -1.77
N LEU A 207 -5.28 12.22 -2.42
CA LEU A 207 -5.77 11.50 -3.58
C LEU A 207 -5.49 10.00 -3.46
N VAL A 208 -6.51 9.15 -3.60
CA VAL A 208 -6.35 7.68 -3.54
C VAL A 208 -5.30 7.19 -4.54
N GLN A 209 -5.34 7.70 -5.77
CA GLN A 209 -4.44 7.30 -6.84
C GLN A 209 -2.96 7.53 -6.50
N ARG A 210 -2.64 8.52 -5.66
CA ARG A 210 -1.27 8.84 -5.25
C ARG A 210 -0.83 8.08 -3.99
N SER A 211 -1.75 7.39 -3.31
CA SER A 211 -1.44 6.56 -2.14
C SER A 211 -0.99 5.15 -2.52
N LYS A 212 -1.46 4.63 -3.66
CA LYS A 212 -1.21 3.24 -4.07
C LYS A 212 0.23 3.03 -4.54
N LEU A 213 0.85 1.93 -4.12
CA LEU A 213 2.18 1.56 -4.54
C LEU A 213 2.10 0.95 -5.93
N PHE A 214 2.71 1.62 -6.90
CA PHE A 214 2.95 1.03 -8.21
C PHE A 214 4.26 0.26 -8.18
N LEU A 215 4.17 -1.04 -7.89
CA LEU A 215 5.32 -1.95 -8.01
C LEU A 215 5.60 -2.22 -9.50
N GLY A 216 6.22 -1.23 -10.16
CA GLY A 216 6.89 -1.34 -11.45
C GLY A 216 6.03 -1.67 -12.68
N LYS A 217 5.98 -0.73 -13.63
CA LYS A 217 6.04 -1.11 -15.04
C LYS A 217 7.51 -1.44 -15.36
N ASN A 218 7.73 -2.66 -15.84
CA ASN A 218 8.93 -3.16 -16.53
C ASN A 218 10.19 -3.38 -15.68
N PHE A 219 10.35 -4.59 -15.14
CA PHE A 219 11.62 -5.29 -15.25
C PHE A 219 11.56 -6.10 -16.56
N SER A 220 12.01 -5.49 -17.65
CA SER A 220 12.22 -6.15 -18.95
C SER A 220 13.69 -6.15 -19.29
#